data_AF-A0A5N5G7Q6-F1
#
_entry.id   AF-A0A5N5G7Q6-F1
#
_cell.length_a   1.000
_cell.length_b   1.000
_cell.length_c   1.000
_cell.angle_alpha   90.00
_cell.angle_beta   90.00
_cell.angle_gamma   90.00
#
_symmetry.space_group_name_H-M   'P 1'
#
loop_
_entity.id
_entity.type
_entity.pdbx_description
1 polymer ?
#
loop_
_entity_poly.entity_id
_entity_poly.type
_entity_poly.pdbx_seq_one_letter_code
_entity_poly.pdbx_strand_id
1 'polypeptide(L)'
;MEATSLRPLNYPFYNLGFVNTHRTLYMTRSNPGQAKTPSPVLLHTDETGPFSEFKKGSGSSTALRNTAPGKSFPGLPNTVGIIGGLSVDSSVKFMRKLVNWSSKDGESCPPLVLCSDHVSNKELLSFERSSFPFVSSKRDGPEFEPTPIVENLLSKRIFLEKSGARCIVMPCHISHSWHDEISKGCSVPFLHIGECVVKELKEAKLKPLEAGSPLRIGVLASHATLTAGFYQEKLQSEGFEVVLPDKVTMEYSVIPAIEALNRKDIEGAQNLLRIALQVLLARVVNSVILASDDMRGLLHLDPLLKKCIDPMDALARSTISWAESAKKDGSKKKKLKKMKKKDPNAPKRAMSAFMFFSNMERHNVKRENPGIAFADVGRVLGEKWKKMSAEEKEPYEARSRQDKERYKDEISGYKNPQPMNIDSQGV
;
A
#
# COMPACT_ATOMS: atom_id res chain seq x y z
N MET A 1 60.03 -1.63 51.83
CA MET A 1 60.81 -0.38 51.69
C MET A 1 60.85 -0.07 50.21
N GLU A 2 60.27 0.95 49.62
CA GLU A 2 59.48 2.11 50.05
C GLU A 2 58.44 2.36 48.95
N ALA A 3 57.22 2.69 49.35
CA ALA A 3 56.11 3.01 48.46
C ALA A 3 56.25 4.46 47.96
N THR A 4 56.25 4.66 46.64
CA THR A 4 56.26 6.00 46.04
C THR A 4 54.82 6.48 45.84
N SER A 5 54.51 7.53 46.61
CA SER A 5 53.23 8.21 46.75
C SER A 5 52.83 8.98 45.49
N LEU A 6 51.62 8.72 45.00
CA LEU A 6 50.90 9.54 44.03
C LEU A 6 50.29 10.76 44.76
N ARG A 7 50.73 11.98 44.39
CA ARG A 7 50.09 13.22 44.84
C ARG A 7 48.92 13.59 43.89
N PRO A 8 47.70 13.81 44.42
CA PRO A 8 46.57 14.31 43.66
C PRO A 8 46.63 15.85 43.53
N LEU A 9 46.35 16.36 42.33
CA LEU A 9 46.13 17.79 42.11
C LEU A 9 44.72 18.16 42.59
N ASN A 10 44.69 18.86 43.72
CA ASN A 10 43.53 19.54 44.30
C ASN A 10 43.23 20.85 43.55
N TYR A 11 42.00 21.05 43.09
CA TYR A 11 41.34 22.36 42.92
C TYR A 11 39.80 22.14 42.99
N PRO A 12 38.98 23.13 43.37
CA PRO A 12 38.21 23.07 44.61
C PRO A 12 36.72 22.77 44.35
N PHE A 13 36.11 22.06 45.30
CA PHE A 13 34.66 21.99 45.46
C PHE A 13 34.13 23.35 45.88
N TYR A 14 33.28 23.96 45.04
CA TYR A 14 32.33 24.98 45.48
C TYR A 14 30.91 24.43 45.33
N ASN A 15 30.29 24.31 46.49
CA ASN A 15 28.91 23.95 46.71
C ASN A 15 28.16 25.29 46.89
N LEU A 16 27.18 25.59 46.03
CA LEU A 16 26.11 26.58 46.23
C LEU A 16 25.20 26.44 44.99
N GLY A 17 23.93 26.11 45.10
CA GLY A 17 22.92 26.86 45.85
C GLY A 17 21.88 27.31 44.83
N PHE A 18 20.69 26.74 44.94
CA PHE A 18 19.51 27.11 44.14
C PHE A 18 19.28 28.61 44.24
N VAL A 19 19.40 29.36 43.13
CA VAL A 19 18.86 30.72 43.01
C VAL A 19 18.29 30.90 41.62
N ASN A 20 16.98 31.14 41.61
CA ASN A 20 16.13 31.41 40.47
C ASN A 20 15.83 32.91 40.44
N THR A 21 16.25 33.64 39.39
CA THR A 21 15.78 34.99 39.00
C THR A 21 16.24 35.23 37.54
N HIS A 22 15.56 35.89 36.60
CA HIS A 22 14.55 36.96 36.56
C HIS A 22 13.60 36.73 35.36
N ARG A 23 12.27 36.77 35.50
CA ARG A 23 11.36 37.92 35.63
C ARG A 23 11.07 38.64 34.29
N THR A 24 9.92 38.31 33.69
CA THR A 24 9.13 39.28 32.90
C THR A 24 7.74 39.36 33.54
N LEU A 25 7.31 40.59 33.76
CA LEU A 25 6.20 40.98 34.62
C LEU A 25 4.85 40.58 34.00
N TYR A 26 4.05 39.79 34.73
CA TYR A 26 2.61 39.76 34.55
C TYR A 26 1.95 40.29 35.83
N MET A 27 1.31 41.45 35.69
CA MET A 27 0.42 42.03 36.69
C MET A 27 -0.94 41.35 36.58
N THR A 28 -1.37 40.69 37.66
CA THR A 28 -2.75 40.21 37.87
C THR A 28 -3.43 41.05 38.94
N ARG A 29 -4.67 41.48 38.68
CA ARG A 29 -5.80 41.49 39.62
C ARG A 29 -7.09 41.36 38.80
N SER A 30 -7.88 40.27 38.89
CA SER A 30 -8.83 39.85 39.95
C SER A 30 -9.92 40.92 40.18
N ASN A 31 -11.24 40.71 40.14
CA ASN A 31 -12.17 39.56 40.13
C ASN A 31 -13.60 40.23 39.99
N PRO A 32 -14.75 39.61 40.33
CA PRO A 32 -15.47 38.44 39.82
C PRO A 32 -16.91 38.81 39.35
N GLY A 33 -17.68 37.89 38.74
CA GLY A 33 -19.13 38.11 38.60
C GLY A 33 -19.85 37.18 37.61
N GLN A 34 -20.90 36.53 38.10
CA GLN A 34 -21.68 35.45 37.49
C GLN A 34 -22.53 35.81 36.24
N ALA A 35 -22.61 34.83 35.33
CA ALA A 35 -23.81 34.22 34.74
C ALA A 35 -24.55 34.81 33.51
N LYS A 36 -25.01 33.81 32.72
CA LYS A 36 -26.14 33.72 31.75
C LYS A 36 -25.91 34.10 30.27
N THR A 37 -25.99 33.07 29.43
CA THR A 37 -26.44 33.08 28.02
C THR A 37 -27.93 33.46 27.94
N PRO A 38 -28.42 34.10 26.86
CA PRO A 38 -28.91 33.33 25.69
C PRO A 38 -28.63 33.98 24.31
N SER A 39 -28.68 33.16 23.26
CA SER A 39 -28.70 33.52 21.83
C SER A 39 -30.04 34.18 21.42
N PRO A 40 -30.39 34.33 20.12
CA PRO A 40 -29.72 34.83 18.89
C PRO A 40 -30.57 35.91 18.17
N VAL A 41 -30.01 36.83 17.37
CA VAL A 41 -30.84 37.63 16.42
C VAL A 41 -30.10 37.93 15.11
N LEU A 42 -30.78 37.60 14.01
CA LEU A 42 -30.51 37.91 12.60
C LEU A 42 -30.30 39.41 12.35
N LEU A 43 -29.38 39.76 11.44
CA LEU A 43 -29.39 41.06 10.77
C LEU A 43 -29.61 40.89 9.26
N HIS A 44 -30.59 41.64 8.78
CA HIS A 44 -31.05 41.79 7.39
C HIS A 44 -30.45 43.07 6.78
N THR A 45 -30.29 43.03 5.44
CA THR A 45 -30.41 44.10 4.40
C THR A 45 -29.34 45.21 4.36
N ASP A 46 -28.53 45.31 3.29
CA ASP A 46 -28.75 45.99 1.98
C ASP A 46 -28.55 47.52 2.10
N GLU A 47 -27.87 48.33 1.26
CA GLU A 47 -27.27 48.30 -0.09
C GLU A 47 -26.13 49.36 -0.13
N THR A 48 -25.09 49.34 -0.98
CA THR A 48 -25.09 49.87 -2.37
C THR A 48 -23.64 49.78 -2.93
N GLY A 49 -23.48 49.36 -4.21
CA GLY A 49 -22.20 49.11 -4.92
C GLY A 49 -21.55 50.37 -5.55
N PRO A 50 -20.74 50.27 -6.65
CA PRO A 50 -20.49 49.13 -7.55
C PRO A 50 -19.00 48.87 -7.94
N PHE A 51 -18.68 47.69 -8.51
CA PHE A 51 -18.08 47.56 -9.86
C PHE A 51 -17.96 46.08 -10.31
N SER A 52 -18.47 45.90 -11.53
CA SER A 52 -18.63 44.76 -12.46
C SER A 52 -17.57 43.63 -12.52
N GLU A 53 -18.12 42.40 -12.54
CA GLU A 53 -17.88 41.17 -13.35
C GLU A 53 -16.47 40.66 -13.71
N PHE A 54 -16.23 39.37 -13.39
CA PHE A 54 -15.68 38.39 -14.36
C PHE A 54 -16.36 37.00 -14.21
N LYS A 55 -16.55 36.34 -15.35
CA LYS A 55 -17.51 35.26 -15.68
C LYS A 55 -17.39 33.92 -14.92
N LYS A 56 -18.57 33.31 -14.67
CA LYS A 56 -18.79 31.90 -14.30
C LYS A 56 -18.43 30.95 -15.44
N GLY A 57 -17.61 29.93 -15.13
CA GLY A 57 -17.49 28.69 -15.88
C GLY A 57 -18.16 27.54 -15.10
N SER A 58 -19.17 26.94 -15.72
CA SER A 58 -19.97 25.82 -15.21
C SER A 58 -19.14 24.53 -15.09
N GLY A 59 -19.12 23.93 -13.89
CA GLY A 59 -18.61 22.57 -13.64
C GLY A 59 -19.62 21.80 -12.79
N SER A 60 -20.23 20.78 -13.41
CA SER A 60 -21.28 19.93 -12.83
C SER A 60 -20.79 19.17 -11.59
N SER A 61 -21.24 19.60 -10.40
CA SER A 61 -21.13 18.80 -9.17
C SER A 61 -22.27 17.79 -9.14
N THR A 62 -21.98 16.54 -9.50
CA THR A 62 -22.90 15.43 -9.24
C THR A 62 -22.87 15.15 -7.74
N ALA A 63 -23.90 15.66 -7.05
CA ALA A 63 -24.11 15.46 -5.63
C ALA A 63 -24.12 13.97 -5.24
N LEU A 64 -23.37 13.66 -4.19
CA LEU A 64 -23.39 12.41 -3.45
C LEU A 64 -24.82 12.15 -2.97
N ARG A 65 -25.46 11.10 -3.50
CA ARG A 65 -26.74 10.61 -2.96
C ARG A 65 -26.48 9.89 -1.64
N ASN A 66 -27.23 10.32 -0.63
CA ASN A 66 -27.43 9.66 0.66
C ASN A 66 -27.53 8.13 0.52
N THR A 67 -26.60 7.42 1.14
CA THR A 67 -26.70 5.97 1.36
C THR A 67 -27.03 5.68 2.82
N ALA A 68 -28.11 4.93 3.01
CA ALA A 68 -28.55 4.36 4.29
C ALA A 68 -27.42 3.59 5.04
N PRO A 69 -27.47 3.51 6.38
CA PRO A 69 -26.47 2.80 7.16
C PRO A 69 -26.64 1.28 6.92
N GLY A 70 -25.57 0.60 6.51
CA GLY A 70 -25.54 -0.87 6.45
C GLY A 70 -25.20 -1.51 5.10
N LYS A 71 -24.95 -0.75 4.02
CA LYS A 71 -24.37 -1.33 2.81
C LYS A 71 -22.85 -1.28 2.91
N SER A 72 -22.22 -2.46 3.05
CA SER A 72 -20.79 -2.66 2.86
C SER A 72 -20.35 -1.94 1.60
N PHE A 73 -19.42 -0.98 1.70
CA PHE A 73 -18.82 -0.38 0.51
C PHE A 73 -18.26 -1.53 -0.35
N PRO A 74 -18.75 -1.76 -1.58
CA PRO A 74 -18.16 -2.76 -2.44
C PRO A 74 -16.78 -2.22 -2.85
N GLY A 75 -15.77 -2.55 -2.04
CA GLY A 75 -14.39 -2.13 -2.25
C GLY A 75 -13.93 -2.47 -3.66
N LEU A 76 -13.22 -1.55 -4.29
CA LEU A 76 -12.55 -1.82 -5.55
C LEU A 76 -11.66 -3.06 -5.41
N PRO A 77 -11.50 -3.87 -6.47
CA PRO A 77 -10.81 -5.16 -6.36
C PRO A 77 -9.34 -5.03 -5.93
N ASN A 78 -8.77 -3.83 -6.04
CA ASN A 78 -7.38 -3.48 -5.73
C ASN A 78 -7.25 -2.51 -4.55
N THR A 79 -8.28 -2.38 -3.70
CA THR A 79 -8.20 -1.53 -2.50
C THR A 79 -7.19 -2.11 -1.51
N VAL A 80 -6.29 -1.27 -1.00
CA VAL A 80 -5.28 -1.63 0.01
C VAL A 80 -5.72 -1.08 1.37
N GLY A 81 -5.71 -1.93 2.40
CA GLY A 81 -5.88 -1.56 3.79
C GLY A 81 -4.54 -1.39 4.48
N ILE A 82 -4.33 -0.26 5.16
CA ILE A 82 -3.09 0.06 5.87
C ILE A 82 -3.37 0.03 7.37
N ILE A 83 -2.71 -0.87 8.10
CA ILE A 83 -2.71 -0.91 9.58
C ILE A 83 -1.67 0.11 10.06
N GLY A 84 -2.13 1.29 10.47
CA GLY A 84 -1.28 2.38 10.95
C GLY A 84 -1.45 2.68 12.44
N GLY A 85 -0.90 3.83 12.85
CA GLY A 85 -1.14 4.43 14.17
C GLY A 85 -0.19 4.02 15.28
N LEU A 86 0.51 2.88 15.17
CA LEU A 86 1.59 2.52 16.11
C LEU A 86 2.76 3.50 16.03
N SER A 87 3.19 3.81 14.81
CA SER A 87 3.99 4.98 14.48
C SER A 87 3.23 5.80 13.44
N VAL A 88 2.70 6.95 13.86
CA VAL A 88 1.99 7.87 12.97
C VAL A 88 2.91 8.35 11.86
N ASP A 89 4.17 8.64 12.21
CA ASP A 89 5.16 9.11 11.26
C ASP A 89 5.52 8.04 10.21
N SER A 90 5.74 6.78 10.62
CA SER A 90 5.95 5.66 9.69
C SER A 90 4.75 5.48 8.75
N SER A 91 3.52 5.62 9.26
CA SER A 91 2.30 5.54 8.46
C SER A 91 2.26 6.64 7.38
N VAL A 92 2.61 7.87 7.74
CA VAL A 92 2.68 9.01 6.81
C VAL A 92 3.81 8.85 5.80
N LYS A 93 5.01 8.46 6.24
CA LYS A 93 6.17 8.18 5.38
C LYS A 93 5.83 7.09 4.36
N PHE A 94 5.14 6.03 4.77
CA PHE A 94 4.69 4.97 3.87
C PHE A 94 3.72 5.46 2.81
N MET A 95 2.69 6.23 3.20
CA MET A 95 1.75 6.79 2.23
C MET A 95 2.46 7.68 1.21
N ARG A 96 3.42 8.50 1.64
CA ARG A 96 4.24 9.30 0.73
C ARG A 96 5.05 8.41 -0.22
N LYS A 97 5.65 7.32 0.27
CA LYS A 97 6.36 6.35 -0.57
C LYS A 97 5.44 5.69 -1.59
N LEU A 98 4.23 5.27 -1.19
CA LEU A 98 3.23 4.72 -2.12
C LEU A 98 2.90 5.69 -3.25
N VAL A 99 2.65 6.96 -2.92
CA VAL A 99 2.38 8.00 -3.93
C VAL A 99 3.58 8.17 -4.86
N ASN A 100 4.79 8.30 -4.31
CA ASN A 100 6.01 8.51 -5.07
C ASN A 100 6.32 7.34 -6.02
N TRP A 101 6.17 6.09 -5.56
CA TRP A 101 6.42 4.91 -6.38
C TRP A 101 5.33 4.69 -7.42
N SER A 102 4.05 4.93 -7.09
CA SER A 102 2.97 4.81 -8.07
C SER A 102 3.11 5.78 -9.24
N SER A 103 3.60 7.00 -8.96
CA SER A 103 3.74 8.04 -9.99
C SER A 103 4.88 7.76 -10.99
N LYS A 104 5.87 6.94 -10.62
CA LYS A 104 7.01 6.61 -11.51
C LYS A 104 6.60 5.76 -12.71
N ASP A 105 5.57 4.91 -12.54
CA ASP A 105 5.09 4.01 -13.57
C ASP A 105 3.92 4.60 -14.38
N GLY A 106 3.61 5.90 -14.18
CA GLY A 106 2.48 6.58 -14.81
C GLY A 106 1.12 6.09 -14.32
N GLU A 107 1.09 5.29 -13.25
CA GLU A 107 -0.13 4.73 -12.65
C GLU A 107 -0.64 5.60 -11.51
N SER A 108 -1.97 5.61 -11.33
CA SER A 108 -2.59 6.22 -10.16
C SER A 108 -2.45 5.30 -8.95
N CYS A 109 -2.05 5.88 -7.81
CA CYS A 109 -1.99 5.23 -6.49
C CYS A 109 -3.26 4.39 -6.25
N PRO A 110 -3.14 3.13 -5.79
CA PRO A 110 -4.31 2.30 -5.56
C PRO A 110 -5.24 2.92 -4.50
N PRO A 111 -6.55 2.60 -4.52
CA PRO A 111 -7.47 3.04 -3.48
C PRO A 111 -6.98 2.56 -2.11
N LEU A 112 -6.89 3.46 -1.13
CA LEU A 112 -6.37 3.16 0.20
C LEU A 112 -7.47 3.33 1.27
N VAL A 113 -7.44 2.45 2.28
CA VAL A 113 -8.14 2.65 3.55
C VAL A 113 -7.07 2.60 4.64
N LEU A 114 -6.86 3.70 5.35
CA LEU A 114 -5.94 3.77 6.48
C LEU A 114 -6.73 3.63 7.78
N CYS A 115 -6.37 2.64 8.60
CA CYS A 115 -6.85 2.55 9.96
C CYS A 115 -5.71 2.98 10.89
N SER A 116 -5.81 4.21 11.41
CA SER A 116 -4.83 4.79 12.32
C SER A 116 -5.56 5.25 13.57
N ASP A 117 -5.43 4.51 14.65
CA ASP A 117 -5.81 4.96 15.99
C ASP A 117 -4.52 5.28 16.79
N HIS A 118 -4.64 6.14 17.79
CA HIS A 118 -3.51 6.53 18.64
C HIS A 118 -3.41 5.63 19.90
N VAL A 119 -4.03 4.45 19.86
CA VAL A 119 -4.06 3.56 21.03
C VAL A 119 -2.68 2.90 21.15
N SER A 120 -1.99 3.23 22.25
CA SER A 120 -0.81 2.53 22.78
C SER A 120 0.57 2.74 22.14
N ASN A 121 0.87 3.93 21.61
CA ASN A 121 2.29 4.31 21.35
C ASN A 121 3.15 4.20 22.64
N LYS A 122 2.56 4.49 23.81
CA LYS A 122 3.24 4.31 25.11
C LYS A 122 3.63 2.85 25.41
N GLU A 123 2.80 1.88 25.03
CA GLU A 123 3.06 0.46 25.29
C GLU A 123 4.14 -0.07 24.34
N LEU A 124 4.09 0.30 23.06
CA LEU A 124 5.13 -0.05 22.10
C LEU A 124 6.48 0.57 22.47
N LEU A 125 6.50 1.84 22.87
CA LEU A 125 7.71 2.49 23.39
C LEU A 125 8.19 1.84 24.70
N SER A 126 7.28 1.36 25.55
CA SER A 126 7.66 0.63 26.76
C SER A 126 8.26 -0.74 26.46
N PHE A 127 7.75 -1.44 25.44
CA PHE A 127 8.27 -2.70 24.94
C PHE A 127 9.66 -2.53 24.30
N GLU A 128 9.84 -1.50 23.47
CA GLU A 128 11.16 -1.17 22.92
C GLU A 128 12.15 -0.81 24.04
N ARG A 129 11.69 -0.10 25.08
CA ARG A 129 12.53 0.27 26.23
C ARG A 129 12.87 -0.92 27.14
N SER A 130 11.93 -1.84 27.37
CA SER A 130 12.15 -3.04 28.19
C SER A 130 13.06 -4.05 27.51
N SER A 131 13.11 -4.02 26.17
CA SER A 131 14.04 -4.83 25.40
C SER A 131 15.50 -4.44 25.63
N PHE A 132 15.82 -3.28 26.23
CA PHE A 132 17.21 -2.90 26.54
C PHE A 132 17.71 -3.53 27.86
N PRO A 133 18.78 -4.33 27.84
CA PRO A 133 19.30 -4.99 29.06
C PRO A 133 19.88 -4.02 30.10
N PHE A 134 20.22 -2.78 29.74
CA PHE A 134 20.88 -1.83 30.64
C PHE A 134 19.92 -0.93 31.44
N VAL A 135 18.64 -0.83 31.05
CA VAL A 135 17.61 -0.08 31.80
C VAL A 135 16.93 -0.96 32.85
N SER A 136 17.03 -2.29 32.74
CA SER A 136 16.56 -3.22 33.78
C SER A 136 17.62 -3.42 34.87
N SER A 137 17.93 -2.35 35.61
CA SER A 137 18.40 -2.54 36.99
C SER A 137 17.28 -3.24 37.77
N LYS A 138 17.48 -4.52 38.10
CA LYS A 138 16.70 -5.34 39.05
C LYS A 138 15.25 -4.85 39.27
N ARG A 139 14.32 -5.35 38.46
CA ARG A 139 12.91 -5.43 38.86
C ARG A 139 12.35 -6.76 38.41
N ASP A 140 12.05 -7.62 39.37
CA ASP A 140 10.96 -8.58 39.27
C ASP A 140 9.68 -7.76 39.01
N GLY A 141 9.25 -7.72 37.76
CA GLY A 141 8.06 -7.02 37.30
C GLY A 141 7.37 -7.88 36.25
N PRO A 142 6.04 -7.78 36.11
CA PRO A 142 5.24 -8.78 35.42
C PRO A 142 5.69 -8.93 33.98
N GLU A 143 5.77 -10.19 33.50
CA GLU A 143 5.93 -10.51 32.10
C GLU A 143 5.00 -9.60 31.28
N PHE A 144 5.59 -8.80 30.39
CA PHE A 144 4.82 -7.89 29.56
C PHE A 144 4.08 -8.72 28.52
N GLU A 145 2.86 -9.14 28.87
CA GLU A 145 1.94 -9.85 27.98
C GLU A 145 1.61 -8.96 26.77
N PRO A 146 2.08 -9.28 25.54
CA PRO A 146 1.90 -8.45 24.34
C PRO A 146 0.44 -8.32 23.87
N THR A 147 -0.48 -8.97 24.57
CA THR A 147 -1.89 -9.19 24.26
C THR A 147 -2.65 -7.93 23.84
N PRO A 148 -2.51 -6.74 24.50
CA PRO A 148 -3.23 -5.54 24.08
C PRO A 148 -2.83 -5.01 22.69
N ILE A 149 -1.54 -5.11 22.35
CA ILE A 149 -1.01 -4.65 21.05
C ILE A 149 -1.54 -5.57 19.94
N VAL A 150 -1.49 -6.88 20.17
CA VAL A 150 -1.99 -7.88 19.22
C VAL A 150 -3.49 -7.72 19.00
N GLU A 151 -4.28 -7.57 20.06
CA GLU A 151 -5.74 -7.34 19.98
C GLU A 151 -6.08 -6.06 19.20
N ASN A 152 -5.32 -4.98 19.43
CA ASN A 152 -5.48 -3.75 18.66
C ASN A 152 -5.21 -3.96 17.17
N LEU A 153 -4.09 -4.62 16.83
CA LEU A 153 -3.72 -4.90 15.44
C LEU A 153 -4.72 -5.84 14.74
N LEU A 154 -5.21 -6.87 15.44
CA LEU A 154 -6.29 -7.75 14.97
C LEU A 154 -7.58 -6.97 14.70
N SER A 155 -7.97 -6.09 15.61
CA SER A 155 -9.17 -5.25 15.46
C SER A 155 -9.06 -4.33 14.24
N LYS A 156 -7.89 -3.72 14.02
CA LYS A 156 -7.59 -2.91 12.83
C LYS A 156 -7.68 -3.71 11.55
N ARG A 157 -7.07 -4.90 11.51
CA ARG A 157 -7.16 -5.81 10.36
C ARG A 157 -8.61 -6.14 10.01
N ILE A 158 -9.40 -6.55 11.00
CA ILE A 158 -10.82 -6.90 10.83
C ILE A 158 -11.61 -5.69 10.33
N PHE A 159 -11.36 -4.50 10.88
CA PHE A 159 -11.97 -3.26 10.41
C PHE A 159 -11.66 -3.01 8.94
N LEU A 160 -10.40 -3.08 8.53
CA LEU A 160 -9.97 -2.85 7.15
C LEU A 160 -10.60 -3.85 6.17
N GLU A 161 -10.67 -5.13 6.53
CA GLU A 161 -11.36 -6.16 5.74
C GLU A 161 -12.84 -5.81 5.55
N LYS A 162 -13.54 -5.42 6.63
CA LYS A 162 -14.94 -4.98 6.58
C LYS A 162 -15.15 -3.69 5.79
N SER A 163 -14.15 -2.80 5.78
CA SER A 163 -14.13 -1.57 4.98
C SER A 163 -13.85 -1.82 3.49
N GLY A 164 -13.66 -3.07 3.07
CA GLY A 164 -13.48 -3.44 1.67
C GLY A 164 -12.03 -3.46 1.20
N ALA A 165 -11.06 -3.47 2.12
CA ALA A 165 -9.68 -3.77 1.76
C ALA A 165 -9.57 -5.17 1.15
N ARG A 166 -8.75 -5.29 0.10
CA ARG A 166 -8.48 -6.54 -0.64
C ARG A 166 -7.03 -7.00 -0.50
N CYS A 167 -6.20 -6.22 0.16
CA CYS A 167 -4.87 -6.54 0.65
C CYS A 167 -4.63 -5.74 1.92
N ILE A 168 -3.88 -6.29 2.87
CA ILE A 168 -3.47 -5.62 4.10
C ILE A 168 -1.96 -5.39 4.07
N VAL A 169 -1.54 -4.22 4.55
CA VAL A 169 -0.13 -3.86 4.75
C VAL A 169 0.05 -3.16 6.10
N MET A 170 1.23 -3.35 6.69
CA MET A 170 1.55 -2.84 8.02
C MET A 170 2.90 -2.10 8.02
N PRO A 171 2.91 -0.77 7.86
CA PRO A 171 4.12 0.06 7.80
C PRO A 171 4.75 0.33 9.17
N CYS A 172 5.16 -0.71 9.88
CA CYS A 172 5.91 -0.60 11.14
C CYS A 172 6.76 -1.85 11.34
N HIS A 173 8.09 -1.71 11.46
CA HIS A 173 9.00 -2.86 11.49
C HIS A 173 8.71 -3.82 12.65
N ILE A 174 8.70 -3.32 13.89
CA ILE A 174 8.53 -4.18 15.07
C ILE A 174 7.20 -4.93 15.07
N SER A 175 6.15 -4.37 14.48
CA SER A 175 4.82 -4.99 14.42
C SER A 175 4.80 -6.30 13.63
N HIS A 176 5.76 -6.52 12.73
CA HIS A 176 5.86 -7.79 11.99
C HIS A 176 6.25 -8.97 12.88
N SER A 177 6.74 -8.74 14.10
CA SER A 177 6.91 -9.81 15.11
C SER A 177 5.59 -10.52 15.46
N TRP A 178 4.45 -9.85 15.31
CA TRP A 178 3.12 -10.41 15.53
C TRP A 178 2.37 -10.73 14.23
N HIS A 179 3.01 -10.63 13.06
CA HIS A 179 2.33 -10.81 11.78
C HIS A 179 1.70 -12.20 11.65
N ASP A 180 2.39 -13.26 12.07
CA ASP A 180 1.86 -14.63 12.01
C ASP A 180 0.61 -14.81 12.87
N GLU A 181 0.56 -14.15 14.04
CA GLU A 181 -0.61 -14.17 14.91
C GLU A 181 -1.77 -13.36 14.34
N ILE A 182 -1.47 -12.14 13.88
CA ILE A 182 -2.48 -11.20 13.35
C ILE A 182 -2.99 -11.67 11.98
N SER A 183 -2.23 -12.42 11.21
CA SER A 183 -2.64 -12.92 9.88
C SER A 183 -3.56 -14.15 9.96
N LYS A 184 -3.62 -14.85 11.10
CA LYS A 184 -4.52 -16.01 11.29
C LYS A 184 -5.97 -15.64 10.99
N GLY A 185 -6.57 -16.33 10.02
CA GLY A 185 -7.95 -16.08 9.60
C GLY A 185 -8.16 -14.80 8.76
N CYS A 186 -7.10 -14.16 8.27
CA CYS A 186 -7.23 -13.05 7.34
C CYS A 186 -7.76 -13.56 5.99
N SER A 187 -8.81 -12.93 5.46
CA SER A 187 -9.47 -13.36 4.22
C SER A 187 -8.80 -12.85 2.94
N VAL A 188 -7.79 -12.00 3.08
CA VAL A 188 -7.11 -11.29 2.01
C VAL A 188 -5.58 -11.40 2.19
N PRO A 189 -4.79 -11.21 1.12
CA PRO A 189 -3.33 -11.18 1.25
C PRO A 189 -2.89 -10.13 2.29
N PHE A 190 -2.01 -10.52 3.21
CA PHE A 190 -1.40 -9.64 4.19
C PHE A 190 0.12 -9.65 4.01
N LEU A 191 0.65 -8.59 3.40
CA LEU A 191 2.07 -8.54 3.03
C LEU A 191 2.97 -8.40 4.27
N HIS A 192 3.94 -9.31 4.36
CA HIS A 192 5.02 -9.24 5.35
C HIS A 192 6.20 -8.42 4.81
N ILE A 193 6.76 -7.51 5.61
CA ILE A 193 7.80 -6.58 5.15
C ILE A 193 9.12 -7.30 4.84
N GLY A 194 9.48 -8.30 5.64
CA GLY A 194 10.67 -9.12 5.40
C GLY A 194 10.59 -9.91 4.08
N GLU A 195 9.40 -10.38 3.72
CA GLU A 195 9.19 -11.11 2.46
C GLU A 195 9.28 -10.18 1.25
N CYS A 196 8.78 -8.95 1.39
CA CYS A 196 8.95 -7.92 0.37
C CYS A 196 10.43 -7.60 0.12
N VAL A 197 11.25 -7.53 1.18
CA VAL A 197 12.69 -7.28 1.07
C VAL A 197 13.42 -8.47 0.42
N VAL A 198 13.12 -9.70 0.83
CA VAL A 198 13.65 -10.92 0.21
C VAL A 198 13.38 -10.94 -1.29
N LYS A 199 12.14 -10.63 -1.69
CA LYS A 199 11.74 -10.59 -3.10
C LYS A 199 12.63 -9.62 -3.90
N GLU A 200 12.83 -8.42 -3.38
CA GLU A 200 13.67 -7.39 -4.03
C GLU A 200 15.15 -7.81 -4.11
N LEU A 201 15.69 -8.42 -3.05
CA LEU A 201 17.05 -8.94 -3.04
C LEU A 201 17.28 -10.01 -4.12
N LYS A 202 16.31 -10.92 -4.30
CA LYS A 202 16.34 -11.94 -5.36
C LYS A 202 16.27 -11.31 -6.75
N GLU A 203 15.45 -10.29 -6.93
CA GLU A 203 15.29 -9.58 -8.20
C GLU A 203 16.53 -8.71 -8.55
N ALA A 204 17.27 -8.27 -7.55
CA ALA A 204 18.46 -7.40 -7.70
C ALA A 204 19.66 -8.11 -8.37
N LYS A 205 19.62 -9.44 -8.57
CA LYS A 205 20.68 -10.24 -9.24
C LYS A 205 22.08 -9.94 -8.70
N LEU A 206 22.21 -9.79 -7.38
CA LEU A 206 23.47 -9.54 -6.72
C LEU A 206 24.39 -10.76 -6.86
N LYS A 207 25.70 -10.51 -6.99
CA LYS A 207 26.72 -11.56 -7.00
C LYS A 207 27.32 -11.70 -5.60
N PRO A 208 27.58 -12.92 -5.11
CA PRO A 208 28.35 -13.13 -3.90
C PRO A 208 29.69 -12.39 -3.96
N LEU A 209 30.14 -11.89 -2.81
CA LEU A 209 31.43 -11.20 -2.70
C LEU A 209 32.60 -12.18 -2.73
N GLU A 210 32.37 -13.42 -2.31
CA GLU A 210 33.34 -14.52 -2.37
C GLU A 210 32.79 -15.65 -3.26
N ALA A 211 33.65 -16.26 -4.06
CA ALA A 211 33.23 -17.32 -4.98
C ALA A 211 32.73 -18.55 -4.20
N GLY A 212 31.48 -18.96 -4.46
CA GLY A 212 30.85 -20.08 -3.76
C GLY A 212 30.23 -19.74 -2.40
N SER A 213 30.29 -18.48 -1.95
CA SER A 213 29.61 -18.04 -0.73
C SER A 213 28.14 -17.67 -0.99
N PRO A 214 27.26 -17.73 0.02
CA PRO A 214 25.95 -17.09 -0.05
C PRO A 214 26.08 -15.56 -0.16
N LEU A 215 24.98 -14.89 -0.54
CA LEU A 215 24.87 -13.44 -0.47
C LEU A 215 24.78 -12.99 0.98
N ARG A 216 25.64 -12.04 1.38
CA ARG A 216 25.70 -11.49 2.74
C ARG A 216 24.91 -10.21 2.85
N ILE A 217 23.90 -10.18 3.70
CA ILE A 217 23.00 -9.03 3.89
C ILE A 217 23.13 -8.53 5.32
N GLY A 218 23.54 -7.26 5.46
CA GLY A 218 23.55 -6.58 6.75
C GLY A 218 22.13 -6.20 7.18
N VAL A 219 21.78 -6.30 8.46
CA VAL A 219 20.50 -5.77 8.97
C VAL A 219 20.78 -4.77 10.09
N LEU A 220 20.36 -3.52 9.88
CA LEU A 220 20.48 -2.45 10.85
C LEU A 220 19.09 -1.98 11.27
N ALA A 221 18.75 -2.16 12.55
CA ALA A 221 17.43 -1.86 13.11
C ALA A 221 17.53 -1.48 14.60
N SER A 222 16.41 -1.15 15.23
CA SER A 222 16.33 -1.02 16.69
C SER A 222 16.64 -2.36 17.37
N HIS A 223 17.10 -2.32 18.63
CA HIS A 223 17.43 -3.53 19.38
C HIS A 223 16.23 -4.48 19.46
N ALA A 224 15.03 -3.98 19.78
CA ALA A 224 13.81 -4.78 19.80
C ALA A 224 13.51 -5.46 18.45
N THR A 225 13.72 -4.76 17.33
CA THR A 225 13.50 -5.33 15.99
C THR A 225 14.51 -6.42 15.67
N LEU A 226 15.78 -6.24 16.05
CA LEU A 226 16.81 -7.27 15.86
C LEU A 226 16.54 -8.49 16.75
N THR A 227 16.17 -8.28 18.01
CA THR A 227 15.84 -9.36 18.96
C THR A 227 14.60 -10.15 18.52
N ALA A 228 13.62 -9.49 17.89
CA ALA A 228 12.45 -10.16 17.33
C ALA A 228 12.78 -11.14 16.18
N GLY A 229 13.93 -11.04 15.54
CA GLY A 229 14.48 -12.08 14.66
C GLY A 229 13.82 -12.28 13.29
N PHE A 230 12.66 -11.67 13.02
CA PHE A 230 11.89 -11.98 11.80
C PHE A 230 12.61 -11.62 10.49
N TYR A 231 13.47 -10.59 10.45
CA TYR A 231 14.26 -10.31 9.26
C TYR A 231 15.29 -11.41 9.01
N GLN A 232 15.98 -11.84 10.07
CA GLN A 232 16.99 -12.88 10.03
C GLN A 232 16.38 -14.18 9.54
N GLU A 233 15.25 -14.59 10.12
CA GLU A 233 14.54 -15.80 9.75
C GLU A 233 14.14 -15.80 8.27
N LYS A 234 13.45 -14.75 7.79
CA LYS A 234 12.96 -14.66 6.40
C LYS A 234 14.10 -14.62 5.37
N LEU A 235 15.21 -13.97 5.71
CA LEU A 235 16.39 -13.92 4.83
C LEU A 235 17.12 -15.28 4.81
N GLN A 236 17.35 -15.87 5.97
CA GLN A 236 18.07 -17.15 6.08
C GLN A 236 17.29 -18.30 5.44
N SER A 237 15.96 -18.32 5.58
CA SER A 237 15.09 -19.31 4.92
C SER A 237 15.22 -19.29 3.39
N GLU A 238 15.75 -18.20 2.84
CA GLU A 238 15.88 -17.97 1.40
C GLU A 238 17.33 -18.00 0.92
N GLY A 239 18.23 -18.50 1.76
CA GLY A 239 19.63 -18.76 1.44
C GLY A 239 20.56 -17.55 1.58
N PHE A 240 20.09 -16.46 2.20
CA PHE A 240 20.94 -15.30 2.51
C PHE A 240 21.68 -15.51 3.83
N GLU A 241 22.96 -15.12 3.88
CA GLU A 241 23.70 -15.00 5.12
C GLU A 241 23.43 -13.62 5.74
N VAL A 242 23.02 -13.59 6.99
CA VAL A 242 22.61 -12.35 7.66
C VAL A 242 23.69 -11.89 8.63
N VAL A 243 24.12 -10.64 8.47
CA VAL A 243 25.14 -10.00 9.30
C VAL A 243 24.49 -8.93 10.16
N LEU A 244 24.62 -9.06 11.48
CA LEU A 244 24.10 -8.09 12.44
C LEU A 244 25.22 -7.18 12.97
N PRO A 245 24.90 -5.95 13.42
CA PRO A 245 25.83 -5.17 14.22
C PRO A 245 26.19 -5.97 15.49
N ASP A 246 27.47 -5.96 15.86
CA ASP A 246 27.88 -6.59 17.12
C ASP A 246 27.44 -5.76 18.34
N LYS A 247 27.64 -6.33 19.53
CA LYS A 247 27.28 -5.70 20.80
C LYS A 247 27.89 -4.29 20.94
N VAL A 248 29.17 -4.13 20.58
CA VAL A 248 29.88 -2.84 20.67
C VAL A 248 29.27 -1.81 19.72
N THR A 249 29.00 -2.18 18.47
CA THR A 249 28.36 -1.31 17.49
C THR A 249 26.96 -0.92 17.93
N MET A 250 26.21 -1.86 18.52
CA MET A 250 24.89 -1.56 19.08
C MET A 250 24.99 -0.56 20.24
N GLU A 251 25.84 -0.81 21.23
CA GLU A 251 25.95 -0.02 22.46
C GLU A 251 26.52 1.37 22.23
N TYR A 252 27.51 1.53 21.34
CA TYR A 252 28.26 2.77 21.18
C TYR A 252 27.92 3.55 19.92
N SER A 253 27.08 3.01 19.03
CA SER A 253 26.74 3.66 17.77
C SER A 253 25.24 3.62 17.49
N VAL A 254 24.62 2.45 17.38
CA VAL A 254 23.19 2.37 16.99
C VAL A 254 22.25 2.93 18.05
N ILE A 255 22.39 2.51 19.32
CA ILE A 255 21.54 2.96 20.42
C ILE A 255 21.76 4.47 20.66
N PRO A 256 23.00 4.98 20.78
CA PRO A 256 23.24 6.41 20.90
C PRO A 256 22.72 7.23 19.72
N ALA A 257 22.74 6.69 18.48
CA ALA A 257 22.17 7.38 17.33
C ALA A 257 20.66 7.59 17.47
N ILE A 258 19.93 6.58 17.93
CA ILE A 258 18.49 6.66 18.19
C ILE A 258 18.22 7.64 19.33
N GLU A 259 19.02 7.62 20.40
CA GLU A 259 18.88 8.57 21.51
C GLU A 259 19.17 10.02 21.10
N ALA A 260 20.21 10.25 20.31
CA ALA A 260 20.53 11.56 19.76
C ALA A 260 19.37 12.07 18.90
N LEU A 261 18.79 11.21 18.06
CA LEU A 261 17.63 11.56 17.26
C LEU A 261 16.41 11.92 18.11
N ASN A 262 16.15 11.18 19.18
CA ASN A 262 15.09 11.50 20.14
C ASN A 262 15.30 12.85 20.83
N ARG A 263 16.56 13.27 21.02
CA ARG A 263 16.94 14.59 21.53
C ARG A 263 16.96 15.68 20.44
N LYS A 264 16.62 15.32 19.19
CA LYS A 264 16.69 16.17 18.00
C LYS A 264 18.11 16.62 17.63
N ASP A 265 19.12 15.89 18.09
CA ASP A 265 20.49 16.03 17.63
C ASP A 265 20.68 15.24 16.33
N ILE A 266 20.32 15.88 15.21
CA ILE A 266 20.32 15.26 13.88
C ILE A 266 21.75 14.94 13.42
N GLU A 267 22.70 15.84 13.68
CA GLU A 267 24.09 15.67 13.26
C GLU A 267 24.78 14.55 14.06
N GLY A 268 24.62 14.54 15.39
CA GLY A 268 25.12 13.46 16.23
C GLY A 268 24.55 12.11 15.83
N ALA A 269 23.22 12.04 15.62
CA ALA A 269 22.55 10.82 15.16
C ALA A 269 23.08 10.35 13.80
N GLN A 270 23.26 11.26 12.84
CA GLN A 270 23.76 10.93 11.51
C GLN A 270 25.20 10.42 11.56
N ASN A 271 26.09 11.05 12.33
CA ASN A 271 27.48 10.64 12.47
C ASN A 271 27.60 9.24 13.09
N LEU A 272 26.85 8.99 14.16
CA LEU A 272 26.81 7.68 14.81
C LEU A 272 26.25 6.62 13.86
N LEU A 273 25.18 6.91 13.11
CA LEU A 273 24.62 5.99 12.13
C LEU A 273 25.62 5.65 11.00
N ARG A 274 26.38 6.65 10.52
CA ARG A 274 27.42 6.43 9.50
C ARG A 274 28.48 5.44 9.99
N ILE A 275 28.89 5.55 11.25
CA ILE A 275 29.84 4.61 11.87
C ILE A 275 29.26 3.19 11.87
N ALA A 276 28.02 3.00 12.34
CA ALA A 276 27.37 1.68 12.34
C ALA A 276 27.31 1.07 10.93
N LEU A 277 26.91 1.87 9.93
CA LEU A 277 26.86 1.41 8.54
C LEU A 277 28.24 1.04 7.99
N GLN A 278 29.26 1.85 8.27
CA GLN A 278 30.63 1.56 7.83
C GLN A 278 31.17 0.29 8.47
N VAL A 279 30.90 0.04 9.75
CA VAL A 279 31.29 -1.20 10.44
C VAL A 279 30.63 -2.42 9.79
N LEU A 280 29.33 -2.34 9.47
CA LEU A 280 28.62 -3.41 8.76
C LEU A 280 29.16 -3.63 7.35
N LEU A 281 29.40 -2.55 6.60
CA LEU A 281 29.96 -2.63 5.24
C LEU A 281 31.38 -3.20 5.21
N ALA A 282 32.19 -2.89 6.23
CA ALA A 282 33.53 -3.46 6.39
C ALA A 282 33.52 -4.98 6.66
N ARG A 283 32.38 -5.54 7.08
CA ARG A 283 32.18 -6.99 7.23
C ARG A 283 31.78 -7.70 5.93
N VAL A 284 32.04 -7.07 4.79
CA VAL A 284 31.87 -7.68 3.45
C VAL A 284 30.42 -8.11 3.23
N VAL A 285 29.49 -7.18 3.45
CA VAL A 285 28.07 -7.36 3.10
C VAL A 285 27.79 -6.78 1.72
N ASN A 286 26.92 -7.44 0.95
CA ASN A 286 26.48 -7.00 -0.36
C ASN A 286 25.63 -5.74 -0.30
N SER A 287 24.76 -5.67 0.71
CA SER A 287 23.81 -4.58 0.94
C SER A 287 23.40 -4.58 2.41
N VAL A 288 22.96 -3.42 2.92
CA VAL A 288 22.44 -3.29 4.28
C VAL A 288 20.95 -2.98 4.24
N ILE A 289 20.14 -3.73 4.96
CA ILE A 289 18.74 -3.40 5.22
C ILE A 289 18.71 -2.38 6.34
N LEU A 290 18.17 -1.19 6.06
CA LEU A 290 17.99 -0.14 7.05
C LEU A 290 16.54 -0.16 7.55
N ALA A 291 16.26 -1.02 8.53
CA ALA A 291 14.93 -1.22 9.11
C ALA A 291 14.64 -0.19 10.23
N SER A 292 14.75 1.09 9.87
CA SER A 292 14.27 2.21 10.67
C SER A 292 14.03 3.42 9.77
N ASP A 293 12.77 3.84 9.71
CA ASP A 293 12.32 5.03 8.98
C ASP A 293 13.02 6.32 9.42
N ASP A 294 13.34 6.38 10.71
CA ASP A 294 13.96 7.52 11.36
C ASP A 294 15.43 7.61 11.00
N MET A 295 16.15 6.49 11.07
CA MET A 295 17.54 6.41 10.63
C MET A 295 17.68 6.63 9.12
N ARG A 296 16.73 6.14 8.30
CA ARG A 296 16.72 6.40 6.86
C ARG A 296 16.65 7.90 6.54
N GLY A 297 15.87 8.65 7.31
CA GLY A 297 15.73 10.10 7.14
C GLY A 297 17.04 10.86 7.32
N LEU A 298 17.96 10.35 8.15
CA LEU A 298 19.27 10.97 8.41
C LEU A 298 20.24 10.89 7.23
N LEU A 299 20.01 9.98 6.28
CA LEU A 299 20.95 9.68 5.20
C LEU A 299 20.50 10.22 3.83
N HIS A 300 19.55 11.15 3.78
CA HIS A 300 18.91 11.61 2.53
C HIS A 300 19.90 12.03 1.43
N LEU A 301 21.06 12.59 1.79
CA LEU A 301 22.12 13.01 0.87
C LEU A 301 23.41 12.18 0.99
N ASP A 302 23.40 11.13 1.81
CA ASP A 302 24.59 10.36 2.09
C ASP A 302 24.87 9.32 0.99
N PRO A 303 26.10 9.24 0.44
CA PRO A 303 26.45 8.23 -0.55
C PRO A 303 26.23 6.78 -0.09
N LEU A 304 26.33 6.52 1.22
CA LEU A 304 26.12 5.20 1.81
C LEU A 304 24.68 4.70 1.60
N LEU A 305 23.72 5.60 1.41
CA LEU A 305 22.32 5.25 1.16
C LEU A 305 22.15 4.35 -0.07
N LYS A 306 23.04 4.46 -1.07
CA LYS A 306 23.04 3.62 -2.27
C LYS A 306 23.36 2.15 -2.00
N LYS A 307 23.97 1.85 -0.85
CA LYS A 307 24.24 0.49 -0.36
C LYS A 307 23.16 -0.01 0.59
N CYS A 308 22.11 0.78 0.82
CA CYS A 308 21.05 0.48 1.76
C CYS A 308 19.71 0.21 1.08
N ILE A 309 19.07 -0.88 1.45
CA ILE A 309 17.69 -1.20 1.10
C ILE A 309 16.78 -0.64 2.18
N ASP A 310 15.72 0.04 1.74
CA ASP A 310 14.66 0.54 2.59
C ASP A 310 13.47 -0.46 2.56
N PRO A 311 13.17 -1.17 3.66
CA PRO A 311 12.06 -2.11 3.71
C PRO A 311 10.71 -1.48 3.38
N MET A 312 10.52 -0.19 3.66
CA MET A 312 9.26 0.50 3.40
C MET A 312 9.09 0.81 1.91
N ASP A 313 10.19 1.04 1.19
CA ASP A 313 10.17 1.11 -0.27
C ASP A 313 9.85 -0.26 -0.89
N ALA A 314 10.44 -1.34 -0.34
CA ALA A 314 10.14 -2.71 -0.79
C ALA A 314 8.66 -3.08 -0.56
N LEU A 315 8.12 -2.73 0.61
CA LEU A 315 6.70 -2.91 0.93
C LEU A 315 5.81 -2.10 -0.01
N ALA A 316 6.14 -0.82 -0.26
CA ALA A 316 5.37 0.05 -1.13
C ALA A 316 5.32 -0.48 -2.57
N ARG A 317 6.47 -0.88 -3.14
CA ARG A 317 6.54 -1.48 -4.48
C ARG A 317 5.76 -2.79 -4.57
N SER A 318 5.89 -3.65 -3.55
CA SER A 318 5.14 -4.92 -3.50
C SER A 318 3.63 -4.68 -3.42
N THR A 319 3.20 -3.66 -2.68
CA THR A 319 1.80 -3.23 -2.58
C THR A 319 1.26 -2.77 -3.94
N ILE A 320 2.02 -1.94 -4.66
CA ILE A 320 1.65 -1.44 -5.99
C ILE A 320 1.56 -2.60 -6.99
N SER A 321 2.58 -3.46 -7.03
CA SER A 321 2.62 -4.65 -7.88
C SER A 321 1.42 -5.58 -7.66
N TRP A 322 1.04 -5.80 -6.40
CA TRP A 322 -0.17 -6.54 -6.05
C TRP A 322 -1.42 -5.83 -6.59
N ALA A 323 -1.56 -4.53 -6.35
CA ALA A 323 -2.75 -3.77 -6.74
C ALA A 323 -2.96 -3.75 -8.25
N GLU A 324 -1.88 -3.62 -9.03
CA GLU A 324 -1.90 -3.71 -10.49
C GLU A 324 -2.35 -5.08 -10.99
N SER A 325 -1.84 -6.14 -10.38
CA SER A 325 -2.22 -7.52 -10.69
C SER A 325 -3.72 -7.73 -10.42
N ALA A 326 -4.22 -7.22 -9.29
CA ALA A 326 -5.63 -7.27 -8.92
C ALA A 326 -6.55 -6.47 -9.89
N LYS A 327 -6.11 -5.30 -10.38
CA LYS A 327 -6.82 -4.53 -11.43
C LYS A 327 -6.96 -5.36 -12.70
N LYS A 328 -5.88 -6.00 -13.15
CA LYS A 328 -5.85 -6.83 -14.38
C LYS A 328 -6.82 -8.01 -14.27
N ASP A 329 -6.83 -8.70 -13.14
CA ASP A 329 -7.72 -9.85 -12.91
C ASP A 329 -9.20 -9.45 -12.81
N GLY A 330 -9.48 -8.31 -12.17
CA GLY A 330 -10.83 -7.73 -12.14
C GLY A 330 -11.36 -7.42 -13.55
N SER A 331 -10.51 -6.86 -14.43
CA SER A 331 -10.87 -6.56 -15.81
C SER A 331 -11.17 -7.81 -16.64
N LYS A 332 -10.36 -8.88 -16.50
CA LYS A 332 -10.57 -10.18 -17.15
C LYS A 332 -11.87 -10.82 -16.70
N LYS A 333 -12.12 -10.89 -15.38
CA LYS A 333 -13.37 -11.43 -14.81
C LYS A 333 -14.60 -10.64 -15.27
N LYS A 334 -14.50 -9.30 -15.41
CA LYS A 334 -15.59 -8.46 -15.93
C LYS A 334 -15.85 -8.71 -17.42
N LYS A 335 -14.81 -8.87 -18.25
CA LYS A 335 -14.94 -9.27 -19.67
C LYS A 335 -15.61 -10.65 -19.80
N LEU A 336 -15.20 -11.63 -19.00
CA LEU A 336 -15.77 -12.98 -19.02
C LEU A 336 -17.24 -13.02 -18.55
N LYS A 337 -17.58 -12.29 -17.47
CA LYS A 337 -18.98 -12.16 -17.00
C LYS A 337 -19.87 -11.45 -18.01
N LYS A 338 -19.36 -10.45 -18.76
CA LYS A 338 -20.11 -9.77 -19.83
C LYS A 338 -20.42 -10.72 -21.00
N MET A 339 -19.55 -11.69 -21.28
CA MET A 339 -19.80 -12.73 -22.28
C MET A 339 -20.84 -13.76 -21.80
N LYS A 340 -20.84 -14.13 -20.51
CA LYS A 340 -21.79 -15.09 -19.92
C LYS A 340 -23.19 -14.53 -19.62
N LYS A 341 -23.37 -13.20 -19.60
CA LYS A 341 -24.64 -12.51 -19.32
C LYS A 341 -25.50 -12.22 -20.58
N LYS A 342 -25.20 -12.80 -21.73
CA LYS A 342 -26.19 -12.81 -22.82
C LYS A 342 -27.25 -13.85 -22.47
N ASP A 343 -28.49 -13.40 -22.33
CA ASP A 343 -29.66 -14.27 -22.12
C ASP A 343 -29.64 -15.40 -23.16
N PRO A 344 -29.66 -16.68 -22.75
CA PRO A 344 -29.71 -17.83 -23.67
C PRO A 344 -30.89 -17.77 -24.65
N ASN A 345 -31.98 -17.10 -24.26
CA ASN A 345 -33.20 -17.00 -25.05
C ASN A 345 -33.32 -15.66 -25.81
N ALA A 346 -32.30 -14.79 -25.74
CA ALA A 346 -32.30 -13.57 -26.55
C ALA A 346 -32.06 -13.91 -28.03
N PRO A 347 -32.88 -13.37 -28.96
CA PRO A 347 -32.69 -13.54 -30.39
C PRO A 347 -31.26 -13.21 -30.83
N LYS A 348 -30.68 -14.05 -31.69
CA LYS A 348 -29.34 -13.81 -32.23
C LYS A 348 -29.38 -12.59 -33.15
N ARG A 349 -28.43 -11.68 -32.97
CA ARG A 349 -28.34 -10.45 -33.79
C ARG A 349 -28.28 -10.76 -35.27
N ALA A 350 -28.90 -9.90 -36.07
CA ALA A 350 -28.82 -9.96 -37.52
C ALA A 350 -27.37 -9.99 -38.02
N MET A 351 -27.08 -10.88 -38.96
CA MET A 351 -25.80 -11.00 -39.65
C MET A 351 -25.71 -10.00 -40.80
N SER A 352 -24.54 -9.40 -40.95
CA SER A 352 -24.24 -8.52 -42.09
C SER A 352 -23.98 -9.33 -43.36
N ALA A 353 -24.05 -8.67 -44.52
CA ALA A 353 -23.74 -9.28 -45.82
C ALA A 353 -22.33 -9.89 -45.83
N PHE A 354 -21.35 -9.17 -45.27
CA PHE A 354 -20.00 -9.68 -45.08
C PHE A 354 -19.93 -10.92 -44.19
N MET A 355 -20.75 -11.02 -43.14
CA MET A 355 -20.78 -12.22 -42.27
C MET A 355 -21.31 -13.46 -43.02
N PHE A 356 -22.33 -13.29 -43.87
CA PHE A 356 -22.83 -14.38 -44.71
C PHE A 356 -21.77 -14.85 -45.72
N PHE A 357 -21.12 -13.90 -46.39
CA PHE A 357 -20.01 -14.19 -47.28
C PHE A 357 -18.86 -14.89 -46.53
N SER A 358 -18.44 -14.34 -45.40
CA SER A 358 -17.36 -14.90 -44.59
C SER A 358 -17.69 -16.31 -44.10
N ASN A 359 -18.94 -16.64 -43.76
CA ASN A 359 -19.30 -17.98 -43.31
C ASN A 359 -19.27 -19.01 -44.45
N MET A 360 -19.75 -18.65 -45.64
CA MET A 360 -19.71 -19.54 -46.80
C MET A 360 -18.29 -19.74 -47.31
N GLU A 361 -17.54 -18.65 -47.40
CA GLU A 361 -16.25 -18.64 -48.10
C GLU A 361 -15.09 -19.07 -47.20
N ARG A 362 -15.28 -19.07 -45.87
CA ARG A 362 -14.27 -19.52 -44.91
C ARG A 362 -13.84 -20.98 -45.11
N HIS A 363 -14.75 -21.86 -45.51
CA HIS A 363 -14.39 -23.24 -45.83
C HIS A 363 -13.58 -23.33 -47.12
N ASN A 364 -13.88 -22.49 -48.11
CA ASN A 364 -13.14 -22.41 -49.37
C ASN A 364 -11.72 -21.87 -49.13
N VAL A 365 -11.59 -20.76 -48.39
CA VAL A 365 -10.28 -20.17 -48.05
C VAL A 365 -9.40 -21.13 -47.25
N LYS A 366 -9.98 -21.90 -46.32
CA LYS A 366 -9.24 -22.89 -45.52
C LYS A 366 -8.82 -24.12 -46.34
N ARG A 367 -9.58 -24.48 -47.38
CA ARG A 367 -9.25 -25.57 -48.31
C ARG A 367 -8.16 -25.15 -49.30
N GLU A 368 -8.24 -23.92 -49.81
CA GLU A 368 -7.25 -23.33 -50.71
C GLU A 368 -5.92 -23.00 -49.99
N ASN A 369 -5.97 -22.78 -48.67
CA ASN A 369 -4.79 -22.49 -47.84
C ASN A 369 -4.72 -23.45 -46.63
N PRO A 370 -4.27 -24.70 -46.83
CA PRO A 370 -4.10 -25.65 -45.73
C PRO A 370 -3.08 -25.11 -44.71
N GLY A 371 -3.47 -24.99 -43.43
CA GLY A 371 -2.58 -24.53 -42.35
C GLY A 371 -2.59 -23.03 -42.07
N ILE A 372 -3.40 -22.24 -42.77
CA ILE A 372 -3.55 -20.80 -42.49
C ILE A 372 -4.03 -20.56 -41.05
N ALA A 373 -3.39 -19.61 -40.36
CA ALA A 373 -3.79 -19.23 -39.01
C ALA A 373 -5.19 -18.58 -39.03
N PHE A 374 -5.98 -18.81 -37.97
CA PHE A 374 -7.36 -18.32 -37.90
C PHE A 374 -7.49 -16.80 -38.10
N ALA A 375 -6.53 -16.02 -37.61
CA ALA A 375 -6.51 -14.56 -37.78
C ALA A 375 -6.30 -14.13 -39.24
N ASP A 376 -5.51 -14.89 -40.01
CA ASP A 376 -5.20 -14.59 -41.41
C ASP A 376 -6.35 -14.93 -42.36
N VAL A 377 -7.19 -15.90 -42.01
CA VAL A 377 -8.42 -16.22 -42.77
C VAL A 377 -9.34 -15.00 -42.86
N GLY A 378 -9.51 -14.26 -41.76
CA GLY A 378 -10.34 -13.06 -41.73
C GLY A 378 -9.80 -11.95 -42.62
N ARG A 379 -8.47 -11.82 -42.71
CA ARG A 379 -7.80 -10.84 -43.58
C ARG A 379 -8.01 -11.16 -45.06
N VAL A 380 -7.81 -12.42 -45.46
CA VAL A 380 -8.03 -12.90 -46.84
C VAL A 380 -9.49 -12.69 -47.26
N LEU A 381 -10.44 -13.03 -46.38
CA LEU A 381 -11.87 -12.82 -46.65
C LEU A 381 -12.23 -11.34 -46.77
N GLY A 382 -11.65 -10.47 -45.94
CA GLY A 382 -11.84 -9.03 -46.04
C GLY A 382 -11.34 -8.45 -47.37
N GLU A 383 -10.18 -8.90 -47.84
CA GLU A 383 -9.63 -8.51 -49.14
C GLU A 383 -10.48 -9.02 -50.30
N LYS A 384 -10.96 -10.27 -50.24
CA LYS A 384 -11.85 -10.86 -51.25
C LYS A 384 -13.19 -10.11 -51.33
N TRP A 385 -13.78 -9.78 -50.18
CA TRP A 385 -15.00 -8.96 -50.12
C TRP A 385 -14.78 -7.55 -50.68
N LYS A 386 -13.62 -6.93 -50.44
CA LYS A 386 -13.33 -5.59 -50.99
C LYS A 386 -13.22 -5.60 -52.52
N LYS A 387 -12.69 -6.69 -53.09
CA LYS A 387 -12.52 -6.87 -54.55
C LYS A 387 -13.80 -7.28 -55.28
N MET A 388 -14.79 -7.84 -54.58
CA MET A 388 -16.06 -8.25 -55.18
C MET A 388 -16.88 -7.07 -55.71
N SER A 389 -17.54 -7.27 -56.85
CA SER A 389 -18.45 -6.28 -57.46
C SER A 389 -19.75 -6.13 -56.67
N ALA A 390 -20.55 -5.11 -56.99
CA ALA A 390 -21.87 -4.93 -56.38
C ALA A 390 -22.81 -6.11 -56.69
N GLU A 391 -22.74 -6.64 -57.91
CA GLU A 391 -23.53 -7.79 -58.38
C GLU A 391 -23.16 -9.07 -57.62
N GLU A 392 -21.87 -9.29 -57.35
CA GLU A 392 -21.40 -10.44 -56.56
C GLU A 392 -21.74 -10.33 -55.07
N LYS A 393 -21.93 -9.10 -54.57
CA LYS A 393 -22.33 -8.80 -53.18
C LYS A 393 -23.83 -8.90 -52.98
N GLU A 394 -24.62 -8.62 -54.02
CA GLU A 394 -26.08 -8.61 -54.00
C GLU A 394 -26.72 -9.85 -53.36
N PRO A 395 -26.33 -11.10 -53.65
CA PRO A 395 -26.92 -12.27 -52.98
C PRO A 395 -26.67 -12.30 -51.47
N TYR A 396 -25.53 -11.75 -51.01
CA TYR A 396 -25.22 -11.64 -49.57
C TYR A 396 -25.92 -10.45 -48.92
N GLU A 397 -26.11 -9.36 -49.65
CA GLU A 397 -26.89 -8.21 -49.21
C GLU A 397 -28.38 -8.53 -49.09
N ALA A 398 -28.93 -9.28 -50.04
CA ALA A 398 -30.29 -9.81 -49.98
C ALA A 398 -30.49 -10.71 -48.75
N ARG A 399 -29.56 -11.64 -48.48
CA ARG A 399 -29.58 -12.49 -47.27
C ARG A 399 -29.45 -11.67 -45.99
N SER A 400 -28.61 -10.63 -45.98
CA SER A 400 -28.51 -9.72 -44.83
C SER A 400 -29.80 -8.93 -44.59
N ARG A 401 -30.49 -8.52 -45.67
CA ARG A 401 -31.79 -7.83 -45.57
C ARG A 401 -32.84 -8.75 -44.94
N GLN A 402 -32.93 -9.99 -45.43
CA GLN A 402 -33.82 -11.01 -44.87
C GLN A 402 -33.49 -11.34 -43.40
N ASP A 403 -32.20 -11.42 -43.05
CA ASP A 403 -31.76 -11.69 -41.67
C ASP A 403 -32.03 -10.53 -40.71
N LYS A 404 -31.98 -9.29 -41.23
CA LYS A 404 -32.41 -8.08 -40.49
C LYS A 404 -33.91 -8.10 -40.22
N GLU A 405 -34.72 -8.54 -41.18
CA GLU A 405 -36.16 -8.72 -41.01
C GLU A 405 -36.46 -9.81 -39.97
N ARG A 406 -35.84 -11.00 -40.09
CA ARG A 406 -35.94 -12.06 -39.07
C ARG A 406 -35.63 -11.53 -37.67
N TYR A 407 -34.48 -10.85 -37.51
CA TYR A 407 -34.09 -10.32 -36.20
C TYR A 407 -35.05 -9.24 -35.69
N LYS A 408 -35.62 -8.42 -36.58
CA LYS A 408 -36.62 -7.40 -36.23
C LYS A 408 -37.91 -8.06 -35.73
N ASP A 409 -38.33 -9.15 -36.35
CA ASP A 409 -39.53 -9.90 -35.94
C ASP A 409 -39.29 -10.65 -34.63
N GLU A 410 -38.18 -11.39 -34.51
CA GLU A 410 -37.81 -12.11 -33.29
C GLU A 410 -37.61 -11.18 -32.08
N ILE A 411 -36.97 -10.01 -32.27
CA ILE A 411 -36.79 -9.04 -31.18
C ILE A 411 -38.09 -8.32 -30.81
N SER A 412 -39.03 -8.18 -31.75
CA SER A 412 -40.35 -7.62 -31.48
C SER A 412 -41.20 -8.56 -30.63
N GLY A 413 -41.16 -9.86 -30.91
CA GLY A 413 -41.80 -10.90 -30.09
C GLY A 413 -41.15 -11.06 -28.72
N TYR A 414 -39.82 -10.89 -28.62
CA TYR A 414 -39.12 -10.92 -27.33
C TYR A 414 -39.43 -9.72 -26.44
N LYS A 415 -39.70 -8.53 -27.01
CA LYS A 415 -40.02 -7.31 -26.25
C LYS A 415 -41.48 -7.20 -25.84
N ASN A 416 -42.38 -7.94 -26.47
CA ASN A 416 -43.81 -7.92 -26.19
C ASN A 416 -44.34 -9.35 -26.03
N PRO A 417 -44.19 -9.97 -24.85
CA PRO A 417 -44.65 -11.34 -24.64
C PRO A 417 -46.18 -11.37 -24.75
N GLN A 418 -46.70 -11.93 -25.84
CA GLN A 418 -48.10 -12.31 -25.92
C GLN A 418 -48.32 -13.50 -24.97
N PRO A 419 -49.36 -13.49 -24.11
CA PRO A 419 -49.68 -14.66 -23.31
C PRO A 419 -50.13 -15.78 -24.24
N MET A 420 -49.37 -16.88 -24.30
CA MET A 420 -49.82 -18.09 -24.97
C MET A 420 -50.99 -18.67 -24.17
N ASN A 421 -52.20 -18.57 -24.73
CA ASN A 421 -53.32 -19.44 -24.37
C ASN A 421 -52.94 -20.85 -24.81
N ILE A 422 -52.82 -21.74 -23.83
CA ILE A 422 -52.78 -23.18 -24.06
C ILE A 422 -54.24 -23.61 -24.23
N ASP A 423 -54.72 -23.58 -25.47
CA ASP A 423 -55.96 -24.26 -25.82
C ASP A 423 -55.63 -25.76 -25.95
N SER A 424 -55.96 -26.50 -24.90
CA SER A 424 -56.15 -27.94 -24.98
C SER A 424 -57.52 -28.27 -24.41
N GLN A 425 -58.54 -28.20 -25.27
CA GLN A 425 -59.81 -28.92 -25.12
C GLN A 425 -59.99 -29.91 -26.26
N GLY A 426 -60.41 -31.12 -25.88
CA GLY A 426 -61.09 -32.09 -26.73
C GLY A 426 -60.32 -33.41 -26.85
N VAL A 427 -60.88 -34.58 -26.54
CA VAL A 427 -62.16 -35.02 -25.98
C VAL A 427 -61.86 -36.36 -25.31
#